data_AF-A0A969KFW4-F1
#
_entry.id   AF-A0A969KFW4-F1
#
_cell.length_a   1.000
_cell.length_b   1.000
_cell.length_c   1.000
_cell.angle_alpha   90.00
_cell.angle_beta   90.00
_cell.angle_gamma   90.00
#
_symmetry.space_group_name_H-M   'P 1'
#
loop_
_entity.id
_entity.type
_entity.pdbx_description
1 polymer ?
#
loop_
_entity_poly.entity_id
_entity_poly.type
_entity_poly.pdbx_seq_one_letter_code
_entity_poly.pdbx_strand_id
1 'polypeptide(L)'
;MKPENLPFHLDHHFDLREYEQEKLDVPGLIQPHGILIALERKGLTITHVSQNLNSFIDRSVESLIGNELSCIFSPHYLKKIKSHLKDENLGHTSPLIVKLKNGCLFRGSIHRVGKRII
;
A
#
# COMPACT_ATOMS: atom_id res chain seq x y z
N MET A 1 -36.25 22.50 35.80
CA MET A 1 -35.68 22.24 34.46
C MET A 1 -34.17 22.36 34.60
N LYS A 2 -33.43 21.25 34.64
CA LYS A 2 -31.95 21.24 34.71
C LYS A 2 -31.42 21.06 33.29
N PRO A 3 -30.43 21.84 32.82
CA PRO A 3 -29.66 21.44 31.67
C PRO A 3 -28.59 20.45 32.15
N GLU A 4 -28.80 19.21 31.76
CA GLU A 4 -27.83 18.14 31.64
C GLU A 4 -26.96 18.47 30.42
N ASN A 5 -25.66 18.74 30.60
CA ASN A 5 -24.73 18.91 29.48
C ASN A 5 -23.27 18.57 29.88
N LEU A 6 -22.83 17.42 29.35
CA LEU A 6 -21.51 16.98 28.89
C LEU A 6 -20.23 17.30 29.71
N PRO A 7 -19.46 16.28 30.15
CA PRO A 7 -18.16 16.47 30.79
C PRO A 7 -17.04 16.42 29.74
N PHE A 8 -16.90 17.45 28.90
CA PHE A 8 -15.69 17.60 28.09
C PHE A 8 -15.27 19.07 28.02
N HIS A 9 -14.84 19.61 29.15
CA HIS A 9 -13.99 20.80 29.15
C HIS A 9 -12.56 20.31 28.91
N LEU A 10 -12.17 20.24 27.64
CA LEU A 10 -10.78 20.05 27.24
C LEU A 10 -10.13 21.44 27.16
N ASP A 11 -9.73 21.97 28.31
CA ASP A 11 -8.74 23.06 28.35
C ASP A 11 -7.35 22.48 28.11
N HIS A 12 -7.14 21.87 26.94
CA HIS A 12 -5.79 21.62 26.45
C HIS A 12 -5.43 22.79 25.56
N HIS A 13 -4.51 23.62 26.05
CA HIS A 13 -3.81 24.60 25.25
C HIS A 13 -3.01 23.82 24.19
N PHE A 14 -3.63 23.62 23.01
CA PHE A 14 -3.02 22.90 21.89
C PHE A 14 -1.80 23.68 21.39
N ASP A 15 -0.59 23.30 21.83
CA ASP A 15 0.64 23.83 21.25
C ASP A 15 1.00 22.98 20.03
N LEU A 16 0.72 23.51 18.84
CA LEU A 16 0.97 22.85 17.55
C LEU A 16 2.44 22.44 17.37
N ARG A 17 3.38 23.06 18.11
CA ARG A 17 4.81 22.74 18.07
C ARG A 17 5.12 21.34 18.61
N GLU A 18 4.26 20.78 19.45
CA GLU A 18 4.38 19.40 19.93
C GLU A 18 4.12 18.38 18.81
N TYR A 19 3.26 18.72 17.83
CA TYR A 19 2.95 17.88 16.67
C TYR A 19 3.89 18.10 15.47
N GLU A 20 4.54 19.27 15.38
CA GLU A 20 5.53 19.56 14.33
C GLU A 20 6.80 18.70 14.47
N GLN A 21 7.12 18.25 15.69
CA GLN A 21 8.29 17.41 15.98
C GLN A 21 7.98 15.92 16.05
N GLU A 22 6.70 15.55 16.17
CA GLU A 22 6.31 14.15 16.00
C GLU A 22 6.49 13.81 14.53
N LYS A 23 7.62 13.19 14.25
CA LYS A 23 7.83 12.53 12.97
C LYS A 23 6.63 11.62 12.73
N LEU A 24 5.77 12.00 11.78
CA LEU A 24 4.88 11.07 11.07
C LEU A 24 5.70 10.06 10.22
N ASP A 25 6.94 9.76 10.64
CA ASP A 25 7.93 9.02 9.89
C ASP A 25 7.57 7.55 9.94
N VAL A 26 6.80 7.20 8.91
CA VAL A 26 6.71 5.87 8.33
C VAL A 26 6.27 4.83 9.35
N PRO A 27 4.98 4.81 9.74
CA PRO A 27 4.49 3.56 10.25
C PRO A 27 4.69 2.60 9.07
N GLY A 28 5.53 1.58 9.23
CA GLY A 28 5.61 0.43 8.32
C GLY A 28 4.30 -0.37 8.29
N LEU A 29 3.18 0.31 8.51
CA LEU A 29 1.83 -0.15 8.67
C LEU A 29 1.01 0.55 7.59
N ILE A 30 0.11 -0.22 7.00
CA ILE A 30 -0.89 0.29 6.07
C ILE A 30 -2.27 0.16 6.71
N GLN A 31 -3.25 0.89 6.20
CA GLN A 31 -4.64 0.57 6.51
C GLN A 31 -4.94 -0.87 6.05
N PRO A 32 -5.70 -1.67 6.83
CA PRO A 32 -5.85 -3.10 6.59
C PRO A 32 -6.76 -3.44 5.39
N HIS A 33 -7.44 -2.45 4.81
CA HIS A 33 -8.45 -2.64 3.76
C HIS A 33 -7.86 -2.97 2.38
N GLY A 34 -6.55 -2.85 2.20
CA GLY A 34 -5.86 -3.17 0.94
C GLY A 34 -4.52 -3.83 1.20
N ILE A 35 -3.83 -4.23 0.13
CA ILE A 35 -2.47 -4.78 0.20
C ILE A 35 -1.49 -3.80 -0.43
N LEU A 36 -0.23 -3.85 -0.02
CA LEU A 36 0.86 -3.06 -0.59
C LEU A 36 2.00 -3.98 -1.00
N ILE A 37 2.56 -3.74 -2.20
CA ILE A 37 3.71 -4.46 -2.73
C ILE A 37 4.70 -3.44 -3.28
N ALA A 38 5.91 -3.40 -2.76
CA ALA A 38 6.97 -2.54 -3.27
C ALA A 38 8.00 -3.34 -4.07
N LEU A 39 8.35 -2.84 -5.24
CA LEU A 39 9.23 -3.50 -6.21
C LEU A 39 10.49 -2.68 -6.47
N GLU A 40 11.60 -3.38 -6.72
CA GLU A 40 12.77 -2.81 -7.38
C GLU A 40 12.44 -2.54 -8.86
N ARG A 41 12.88 -1.39 -9.37
CA ARG A 41 12.42 -0.86 -10.66
C ARG A 41 12.88 -1.69 -11.88
N LYS A 42 14.09 -2.25 -11.87
CA LYS A 42 14.67 -2.95 -13.03
C LYS A 42 14.07 -4.34 -13.23
N GLY A 43 14.01 -5.14 -12.15
CA GLY A 43 13.59 -6.54 -12.18
C GLY A 43 12.12 -6.78 -11.85
N LEU A 44 11.42 -5.77 -11.31
CA LEU A 44 10.12 -5.98 -10.65
C LEU A 44 10.21 -7.03 -9.54
N THR A 45 11.34 -7.04 -8.86
CA THR A 45 11.63 -7.91 -7.72
C THR A 45 10.96 -7.33 -6.49
N ILE A 46 10.26 -8.18 -5.74
CA ILE A 46 9.56 -7.81 -4.51
C ILE A 46 10.59 -7.45 -3.44
N THR A 47 10.51 -6.21 -2.96
CA THR A 47 11.36 -5.69 -1.88
C THR A 47 10.62 -5.60 -0.56
N HIS A 48 9.32 -5.30 -0.60
CA HIS A 48 8.44 -5.23 0.57
C HIS A 48 7.04 -5.69 0.19
N VAL A 49 6.34 -6.27 1.15
CA VAL A 49 4.93 -6.62 1.06
C VAL A 49 4.25 -6.34 2.39
N SER A 50 2.97 -5.96 2.36
CA SER A 50 2.18 -5.83 3.57
C SER A 50 1.86 -7.21 4.17
N GLN A 51 1.92 -7.32 5.50
CA GLN A 51 1.69 -8.59 6.19
C GLN A 51 0.29 -9.18 5.95
N ASN A 52 -0.72 -8.32 5.78
CA ASN A 52 -2.10 -8.75 5.53
C ASN A 52 -2.29 -9.48 4.18
N LEU A 53 -1.28 -9.44 3.28
CA LEU A 53 -1.28 -10.24 2.07
C LEU A 53 -1.36 -11.75 2.37
N ASN A 54 -0.84 -12.22 3.52
CA ASN A 54 -0.95 -13.62 3.97
C ASN A 54 -2.40 -14.13 3.97
N SER A 55 -3.39 -13.25 4.18
CA SER A 55 -4.81 -13.63 4.16
C SER A 55 -5.32 -13.98 2.75
N PHE A 56 -4.53 -13.69 1.71
CA PHE A 56 -4.91 -13.84 0.31
C PHE A 56 -3.93 -14.71 -0.49
N ILE A 57 -2.97 -15.39 0.15
CA ILE A 57 -2.02 -16.28 -0.54
C ILE A 57 -1.73 -17.51 0.32
N ASP A 58 -1.44 -18.64 -0.32
CA ASP A 58 -1.16 -19.91 0.38
C ASP A 58 0.31 -20.06 0.78
N ARG A 59 1.00 -18.96 1.08
CA ARG A 59 2.43 -18.94 1.44
C ARG A 59 2.78 -17.72 2.28
N SER A 60 3.86 -17.80 3.05
CA SER A 60 4.34 -16.68 3.88
C SER A 60 4.77 -15.49 3.02
N VAL A 61 4.37 -14.28 3.39
CA VAL A 61 4.81 -13.01 2.78
C VAL A 61 6.32 -12.83 2.79
N GLU A 62 7.02 -13.37 3.79
CA GLU A 62 8.49 -13.35 3.89
C GLU A 62 9.13 -14.12 2.72
N SER A 63 8.53 -15.23 2.31
CA SER A 63 8.99 -16.01 1.15
C SER A 63 8.85 -15.28 -0.19
N LEU A 64 8.13 -14.15 -0.22
CA LEU A 64 7.95 -13.35 -1.44
C LEU A 64 9.11 -12.41 -1.69
N ILE A 65 9.79 -11.98 -0.63
CA ILE A 65 10.87 -11.00 -0.73
C ILE A 65 11.99 -11.59 -1.58
N GLY A 66 12.54 -10.79 -2.50
CA GLY A 66 13.57 -11.22 -3.45
C GLY A 66 13.05 -11.99 -4.67
N ASN A 67 11.77 -12.37 -4.72
CA ASN A 67 11.19 -13.02 -5.87
C ASN A 67 10.59 -12.02 -6.86
N GLU A 68 10.42 -12.44 -8.11
CA GLU A 68 9.69 -11.65 -9.11
C GLU A 68 8.19 -11.61 -8.84
N LEU A 69 7.54 -10.53 -9.27
CA LEU A 69 6.09 -10.35 -9.19
C LEU A 69 5.27 -11.49 -9.83
N SER A 70 5.89 -12.26 -10.74
CA SER A 70 5.33 -13.44 -11.40
C SER A 70 4.94 -14.55 -10.44
N CYS A 71 5.44 -14.54 -9.21
CA CYS A 71 5.03 -15.49 -8.20
C CYS A 71 3.60 -15.22 -7.69
N ILE A 72 3.13 -13.96 -7.70
CA ILE A 72 1.81 -13.52 -7.19
C ILE A 72 0.76 -13.44 -8.30
N PHE A 73 1.15 -12.94 -9.48
CA PHE A 73 0.23 -12.64 -10.58
C PHE A 73 0.48 -13.54 -11.79
N SER A 74 -0.57 -13.82 -12.56
CA SER A 74 -0.43 -14.55 -13.83
C SER A 74 0.21 -13.65 -14.92
N PRO A 75 0.80 -14.24 -15.98
CA PRO A 75 1.45 -13.48 -17.05
C PRO A 75 0.57 -12.39 -17.69
N HIS A 76 -0.75 -12.64 -17.77
CA HIS A 76 -1.72 -11.66 -18.25
C HIS A 76 -1.70 -10.37 -17.43
N TYR A 77 -1.75 -10.47 -16.10
CA TYR A 77 -1.72 -9.29 -15.22
C TYR A 77 -0.35 -8.64 -15.15
N LEU A 78 0.73 -9.43 -15.22
CA LEU A 78 2.08 -8.87 -15.33
C LEU A 78 2.25 -8.00 -16.58
N LYS A 79 1.69 -8.43 -17.72
CA LYS A 79 1.71 -7.65 -18.96
C LYS A 79 0.95 -6.32 -18.77
N LYS A 80 -0.20 -6.35 -18.10
CA LYS A 80 -1.01 -5.16 -17.80
C LYS A 80 -0.28 -4.19 -16.87
N ILE A 81 0.35 -4.70 -15.80
CA ILE A 81 1.19 -3.93 -14.87
C ILE A 81 2.35 -3.28 -15.62
N LYS A 82 3.11 -4.05 -16.41
CA LYS A 82 4.22 -3.54 -17.23
C LYS A 82 3.76 -2.49 -18.23
N SER A 83 2.56 -2.62 -18.79
CA SER A 83 1.99 -1.62 -19.70
C SER A 83 1.69 -0.30 -18.99
N HIS A 84 1.10 -0.34 -17.80
CA HIS A 84 0.90 0.89 -17.00
C HIS A 84 2.23 1.52 -16.60
N LEU A 85 3.22 0.70 -16.23
CA LEU A 85 4.58 1.16 -15.92
C LEU A 85 5.35 1.77 -17.11
N LYS A 86 4.82 1.79 -18.33
CA LYS A 86 5.39 2.54 -19.45
C LYS A 86 4.82 3.95 -19.55
N ASP A 87 3.67 4.21 -18.91
CA ASP A 87 3.09 5.54 -18.86
C ASP A 87 3.98 6.46 -18.01
N GLU A 88 4.25 7.66 -18.51
CA GLU A 88 5.01 8.67 -17.78
C GLU A 88 4.15 9.28 -16.67
N ASN A 89 2.83 9.33 -16.85
CA ASN A 89 1.87 9.96 -15.95
C ASN A 89 1.11 8.97 -15.08
N LEU A 90 1.83 8.07 -14.40
CA LEU A 90 1.26 7.04 -13.52
C LEU A 90 0.23 7.58 -12.50
N GLY A 91 0.46 8.78 -11.96
CA GLY A 91 -0.43 9.41 -10.97
C GLY A 91 -1.82 9.80 -11.50
N HIS A 92 -2.00 9.82 -12.83
CA HIS A 92 -3.28 10.12 -13.49
C HIS A 92 -3.88 8.91 -14.21
N THR A 93 -3.30 7.71 -14.03
CA THR A 93 -3.79 6.52 -14.70
C THR A 93 -5.07 5.99 -14.09
N SER A 94 -5.92 5.39 -14.94
CA SER A 94 -7.10 4.66 -14.47
C SER A 94 -6.69 3.53 -13.52
N PRO A 95 -7.44 3.26 -12.45
CA PRO A 95 -7.10 2.20 -11.51
C PRO A 95 -6.95 0.84 -12.19
N LEU A 96 -5.88 0.15 -11.84
CA LEU A 96 -5.53 -1.15 -12.38
C LEU A 96 -6.34 -2.24 -11.68
N ILE A 97 -7.17 -2.95 -12.44
CA ILE A 97 -7.77 -4.20 -11.96
C ILE A 97 -6.78 -5.35 -12.18
N VAL A 98 -6.42 -6.04 -11.10
CA VAL A 98 -5.57 -7.24 -11.07
C VAL A 98 -6.22 -8.38 -10.32
N LYS A 99 -5.86 -9.63 -10.66
CA LYS A 99 -6.28 -10.83 -9.94
C LYS A 99 -5.05 -11.61 -9.48
N LEU A 100 -5.03 -11.98 -8.21
CA LEU A 100 -4.03 -12.90 -7.67
C LEU A 100 -4.24 -14.30 -8.27
N LYS A 101 -3.22 -15.16 -8.21
CA LYS A 101 -3.32 -16.54 -8.72
C LYS A 101 -4.42 -17.37 -8.04
N ASN A 102 -4.75 -17.11 -6.79
CA ASN A 102 -5.84 -17.78 -6.07
C ASN A 102 -7.25 -17.27 -6.45
N GLY A 103 -7.34 -16.25 -7.31
CA GLY A 103 -8.63 -15.72 -7.80
C GLY A 103 -9.10 -14.42 -7.14
N CYS A 104 -8.47 -13.96 -6.06
CA CYS A 104 -8.85 -12.69 -5.41
C CYS A 104 -8.60 -11.49 -6.33
N LEU A 105 -9.60 -10.62 -6.48
CA LEU A 105 -9.58 -9.44 -7.35
C LEU A 105 -9.27 -8.18 -6.54
N PHE A 106 -8.38 -7.34 -7.07
CA PHE A 106 -8.01 -6.06 -6.47
C PHE A 106 -8.11 -4.94 -7.49
N ARG A 107 -8.52 -3.76 -7.02
CA ARG A 107 -8.36 -2.49 -7.71
C ARG A 107 -7.19 -1.76 -7.06
N GLY A 108 -6.15 -1.49 -7.84
CA GLY A 108 -4.91 -0.87 -7.37
C GLY A 108 -4.54 0.38 -8.15
N SER A 109 -3.54 1.09 -7.63
CA SER A 109 -2.81 2.13 -8.34
C SER A 109 -1.32 1.79 -8.30
N ILE A 110 -0.53 2.38 -9.18
CA ILE A 110 0.91 2.15 -9.24
C ILE A 110 1.60 3.51 -9.21
N HIS A 111 2.59 3.65 -8.36
CA HIS A 111 3.36 4.88 -8.16
C HIS A 111 4.86 4.60 -8.27
N ARG A 112 5.62 5.58 -8.77
CA ARG A 112 7.09 5.55 -8.73
C ARG A 112 7.56 6.45 -7.60
N VAL A 113 8.29 5.88 -6.65
CA VAL A 113 8.85 6.62 -5.51
C VAL A 113 10.35 6.37 -5.47
N GLY A 114 11.13 7.34 -5.95
CA GLY A 114 12.58 7.22 -6.10
C GLY A 114 12.97 6.02 -6.98
N LYS A 115 13.63 5.02 -6.37
CA LYS A 115 14.07 3.79 -7.06
C LYS A 115 13.07 2.62 -6.95
N ARG A 116 11.93 2.83 -6.29
CA ARG A 116 10.91 1.81 -6.06
C ARG A 116 9.67 2.07 -6.89
N ILE A 117 8.96 0.99 -7.17
CA ILE A 117 7.58 1.00 -7.65
C ILE A 117 6.72 0.51 -6.50
N ILE A 118 5.60 1.16 -6.22
CA ILE A 118 4.63 0.77 -5.20
C ILE A 118 3.26 0.62 -5.86
#